data_AF-A0A811LMA8-F1
#
_entry.id   AF-A0A811LMA8-F1
#
_cell.length_a   1.000
_cell.length_b   1.000
_cell.length_c   1.000
_cell.angle_alpha   90.00
_cell.angle_beta   90.00
_cell.angle_gamma   90.00
#
_symmetry.space_group_name_H-M   'P 1'
#
loop_
_entity.id
_entity.type
_entity.pdbx_description
1 polymer ?
#
loop_
_entity_poly.entity_id
_entity_poly.type
_entity_poly.pdbx_seq_one_letter_code
_entity_poly.pdbx_strand_id
1 'polypeptide(L)'
;MSKLCLKKTSKRSTCKKRYKIEKKVREHNKKMKKLAKKNGGGVHKKKEKMISVPNSCPFKEEILQEAERKREQMREEKLEKRKLAKMNQQKNKNKTKNTKPTSK
;
A
#
# COMPACT_ATOMS: atom_id res chain seq x y z
N MET A 1 -57.19 -28.18 5.84
CA MET A 1 -56.04 -27.95 6.74
C MET A 1 -54.75 -27.91 5.91
N SER A 2 -54.13 -26.74 5.77
CA SER A 2 -52.97 -26.52 4.89
C SER A 2 -51.72 -27.22 5.41
N LYS A 3 -51.44 -28.43 4.92
CA LYS A 3 -50.11 -29.06 4.98
C LYS A 3 -49.22 -28.46 3.89
N LEU A 4 -48.83 -27.21 4.05
CA LEU A 4 -47.63 -26.70 3.40
C LEU A 4 -46.66 -26.20 4.46
N CYS A 5 -46.28 -27.12 5.35
CA CYS A 5 -45.16 -26.96 6.25
C CYS A 5 -43.87 -27.08 5.41
N LEU A 6 -43.54 -26.01 4.66
CA LEU A 6 -42.26 -25.86 3.99
C LEU A 6 -41.16 -26.26 4.98
N LYS A 7 -40.40 -27.31 4.66
CA LYS A 7 -39.29 -27.82 5.48
C LYS A 7 -38.16 -26.78 5.53
N LYS A 8 -38.39 -25.69 6.26
CA LYS A 8 -37.45 -24.59 6.42
C LYS A 8 -36.31 -25.08 7.29
N THR A 9 -35.12 -25.13 6.73
CA THR A 9 -33.93 -25.50 7.48
C THR A 9 -33.60 -24.38 8.48
N SER A 10 -33.11 -24.78 9.66
CA SER A 10 -32.66 -23.82 10.67
C SER A 10 -31.40 -23.09 10.19
N LYS A 11 -31.33 -21.78 10.45
CA LYS A 11 -30.12 -20.98 10.24
C LYS A 11 -29.01 -21.31 11.25
N ARG A 12 -29.33 -22.06 12.32
CA ARG A 12 -28.37 -22.42 13.37
C ARG A 12 -27.35 -23.43 12.84
N SER A 13 -26.08 -23.04 12.81
CA SER A 13 -24.99 -23.97 12.53
C SER A 13 -24.62 -24.77 13.78
N THR A 14 -24.50 -26.10 13.67
CA THR A 14 -23.95 -26.92 14.74
C THR A 14 -22.47 -26.62 14.97
N CYS A 15 -21.99 -26.79 16.20
CA CYS A 15 -20.57 -26.54 16.55
C CYS A 15 -19.62 -27.35 15.66
N LYS A 16 -19.94 -28.62 15.37
CA LYS A 16 -19.19 -29.46 14.43
C LYS A 16 -19.01 -28.82 13.05
N LYS A 17 -20.06 -28.18 12.51
CA LYS A 17 -19.99 -27.48 11.22
C LYS A 17 -19.11 -26.24 11.33
N ARG A 18 -19.25 -25.43 12.39
CA ARG A 18 -18.42 -24.24 12.64
C ARG A 18 -16.93 -24.58 12.69
N TYR A 19 -16.53 -25.52 13.54
CA TYR A 19 -15.12 -25.92 13.67
C TYR A 19 -14.55 -26.54 12.39
N LYS A 20 -15.37 -27.28 11.61
CA LYS A 20 -14.95 -27.80 10.30
C LYS A 20 -14.72 -26.67 9.29
N ILE A 21 -15.58 -25.65 9.27
CA ILE A 21 -15.42 -24.46 8.41
C ILE A 21 -14.14 -23.71 8.80
N GLU A 22 -13.95 -23.42 10.08
CA GLU A 22 -12.75 -22.74 10.58
C GLU A 22 -11.46 -23.48 10.20
N LYS A 23 -11.44 -24.81 10.38
CA LYS A 23 -10.31 -25.66 9.99
C LYS A 23 -10.05 -25.58 8.48
N LYS A 24 -11.09 -25.70 7.64
CA LYS A 24 -10.97 -25.61 6.18
C LYS A 24 -10.47 -24.24 5.72
N VAL A 25 -10.98 -23.15 6.29
CA VAL A 25 -10.53 -21.78 5.98
C VAL A 25 -9.07 -21.60 6.38
N ARG A 26 -8.69 -22.08 7.57
CA ARG A 26 -7.29 -22.03 8.04
C ARG A 26 -6.36 -22.80 7.12
N GLU A 27 -6.74 -24.00 6.69
CA GLU A 27 -5.98 -24.81 5.74
C GLU A 27 -5.87 -24.14 4.37
N HIS A 28 -6.96 -23.59 3.84
CA HIS A 28 -6.97 -22.86 2.58
C HIS A 28 -6.04 -21.64 2.65
N ASN A 29 -6.17 -20.81 3.67
CA ASN A 29 -5.32 -19.63 3.85
C ASN A 29 -3.84 -20.01 4.02
N LYS A 30 -3.53 -21.12 4.71
CA LYS A 30 -2.17 -21.66 4.80
C LYS A 30 -1.64 -22.08 3.42
N LYS A 31 -2.45 -22.76 2.60
CA LYS A 31 -2.08 -23.16 1.23
C LYS A 31 -1.87 -21.94 0.35
N MET A 32 -2.79 -20.96 0.35
CA MET A 32 -2.66 -19.72 -0.42
C MET A 32 -1.43 -18.92 -0.03
N LYS A 33 -1.09 -18.83 1.26
CA LYS A 33 0.15 -18.18 1.72
C LYS A 33 1.40 -18.91 1.22
N LYS A 34 1.42 -20.25 1.23
CA LYS A 34 2.54 -21.04 0.70
C LYS A 34 2.68 -20.85 -0.81
N LEU A 35 1.57 -20.87 -1.55
CA LEU A 35 1.56 -20.63 -3.01
C LEU A 35 2.02 -19.21 -3.35
N ALA A 36 1.54 -18.19 -2.64
CA ALA A 36 1.95 -16.80 -2.85
C ALA A 36 3.45 -16.60 -2.60
N LYS A 37 4.02 -17.28 -1.58
CA LYS A 37 5.47 -17.27 -1.33
C LYS A 37 6.26 -17.95 -2.45
N LYS A 38 5.79 -19.10 -2.95
CA LYS A 38 6.42 -19.83 -4.07
C LYS A 38 6.34 -19.05 -5.39
N ASN A 39 5.21 -18.37 -5.64
CA ASN A 39 4.95 -17.61 -6.86
C ASN A 39 5.58 -16.21 -6.85
N GLY A 40 6.60 -15.96 -6.03
CA GLY A 40 7.38 -14.71 -6.04
C GLY A 40 6.78 -13.52 -5.29
N GLY A 41 5.75 -13.72 -4.45
CA GLY A 41 5.02 -12.66 -3.74
C GLY A 41 5.81 -11.84 -2.71
N GLY A 42 7.09 -12.16 -2.47
CA GLY A 42 7.98 -11.40 -1.59
C GLY A 42 8.96 -10.47 -2.33
N VAL A 43 9.39 -10.82 -3.55
CA VAL A 43 10.53 -10.16 -4.23
C VAL A 43 10.08 -9.33 -5.43
N HIS A 44 8.96 -9.68 -6.06
CA HIS A 44 8.43 -8.96 -7.22
C HIS A 44 6.95 -8.65 -7.03
N LYS A 45 6.62 -7.73 -6.11
CA LYS A 45 5.34 -7.03 -6.21
C LYS A 45 5.36 -6.34 -7.57
N LYS A 46 4.57 -6.84 -8.54
CA LYS A 46 4.39 -6.16 -9.82
C LYS A 46 4.05 -4.71 -9.50
N LYS A 47 4.77 -3.76 -10.12
CA LYS A 47 4.42 -2.34 -10.01
C LYS A 47 2.93 -2.25 -10.33
N GLU A 48 2.16 -1.71 -9.38
CA GLU A 48 0.72 -1.53 -9.58
C GLU A 48 0.54 -0.73 -10.87
N LYS A 49 -0.24 -1.28 -11.80
CA LYS A 49 -0.54 -0.58 -13.05
C LYS A 49 -1.30 0.67 -12.66
N MET A 50 -0.80 1.84 -13.03
CA MET A 50 -1.52 3.08 -12.78
C MET A 50 -2.87 3.01 -13.49
N ILE A 51 -3.94 3.27 -12.77
CA ILE A 51 -5.28 3.41 -13.33
C ILE A 51 -5.24 4.66 -14.22
N SER A 52 -5.28 4.46 -15.53
CA SER A 52 -5.24 5.54 -16.52
C SER A 52 -6.63 6.12 -16.70
N VAL A 53 -6.72 7.43 -16.89
CA VAL A 53 -7.98 8.11 -17.19
C VAL A 53 -8.48 7.64 -18.58
N PRO A 54 -9.70 7.09 -18.67
CA PRO A 54 -10.27 6.64 -19.94
C PRO A 54 -10.44 7.78 -20.96
N ASN A 55 -10.34 7.46 -22.25
CA ASN A 55 -10.56 8.43 -23.35
C ASN A 55 -12.01 8.93 -23.43
N SER A 56 -12.97 8.20 -22.84
CA SER A 56 -14.37 8.63 -22.77
C SER A 56 -14.63 9.76 -21.77
N CYS A 57 -13.62 10.14 -20.97
CA CYS A 57 -13.76 11.22 -20.01
C CYS A 57 -13.59 12.59 -20.73
N PRO A 58 -14.58 13.49 -20.65
CA PRO A 58 -14.54 14.78 -21.36
C PRO A 58 -13.38 15.68 -20.93
N PHE A 59 -12.95 15.59 -19.66
CA PHE A 59 -11.87 16.41 -19.09
C PHE A 59 -10.54 15.65 -18.99
N LYS A 60 -10.33 14.60 -19.78
CA LYS A 60 -9.11 13.78 -19.71
C LYS A 60 -7.85 14.63 -19.89
N GLU A 61 -7.85 15.54 -20.86
CA GLU A 61 -6.68 16.38 -21.18
C GLU A 61 -6.38 17.35 -20.03
N GLU A 62 -7.41 18.01 -19.50
CA GLU A 62 -7.29 18.92 -18.35
C GLU A 62 -6.73 18.23 -17.11
N ILE A 63 -7.25 17.03 -16.79
CA ILE A 63 -6.78 16.22 -15.66
C ILE A 63 -5.31 15.82 -15.83
N LEU A 64 -4.88 15.47 -17.04
CA LEU A 64 -3.49 15.13 -17.32
C LEU A 64 -2.57 16.34 -17.16
N GLN A 65 -2.97 17.51 -17.65
CA GLN A 65 -2.22 18.76 -17.50
C GLN A 65 -2.10 19.20 -16.04
N GLU A 66 -3.17 19.08 -15.25
CA GLU A 66 -3.13 19.38 -13.81
C GLU A 66 -2.18 18.42 -13.08
N ALA A 67 -2.24 17.13 -13.41
CA ALA A 67 -1.35 16.13 -12.83
C ALA A 67 0.13 16.38 -13.16
N GLU A 68 0.44 16.86 -14.37
CA GLU A 68 1.79 17.24 -14.76
C GLU A 68 2.30 18.45 -13.96
N ARG A 69 1.52 19.54 -13.92
CA ARG A 69 1.83 20.73 -13.11
C ARG A 69 2.10 20.37 -11.65
N LYS A 70 1.28 19.50 -11.07
CA LYS A 70 1.46 19.01 -9.69
C LYS A 70 2.74 18.19 -9.52
N ARG A 71 3.13 17.39 -10.51
CA ARG A 71 4.40 16.62 -10.47
C ARG A 71 5.61 17.55 -10.52
N GLU A 72 5.55 18.64 -11.27
CA GLU A 72 6.61 19.64 -11.36
C GLU A 72 6.80 20.37 -10.03
N GLN A 73 5.72 20.91 -9.46
CA GLN A 73 5.73 21.56 -8.14
C GLN A 73 6.36 20.65 -7.06
N MET A 74 5.91 19.40 -6.99
CA MET A 74 6.45 18.42 -6.03
C MET A 74 7.93 18.12 -6.25
N ARG A 75 8.41 18.17 -7.51
CA ARG A 75 9.82 17.95 -7.85
C ARG A 75 10.68 19.13 -7.40
N GLU A 76 10.21 20.35 -7.65
CA GLU A 76 10.86 21.60 -7.26
C GLU A 76 10.97 21.70 -5.74
N GLU A 77 9.86 21.51 -5.01
CA GLU A 77 9.87 21.50 -3.55
C GLU A 77 10.85 20.47 -2.98
N LYS A 78 10.90 19.27 -3.57
CA LYS A 78 11.83 18.22 -3.13
C LYS A 78 13.28 18.61 -3.38
N LEU A 79 13.56 19.30 -4.48
CA LEU A 79 14.88 19.81 -4.79
C LEU A 79 15.30 20.91 -3.80
N GLU A 80 14.41 21.85 -3.49
CA GLU A 80 14.63 22.89 -2.50
C GLU A 80 14.88 22.31 -1.10
N LYS A 81 14.02 21.39 -0.64
CA LYS A 81 14.18 20.67 0.62
C LYS A 81 15.55 19.96 0.70
N ARG A 82 15.99 19.34 -0.40
CA ARG A 82 17.33 18.72 -0.51
C ARG A 82 18.47 19.74 -0.43
N LYS A 83 18.35 20.88 -1.12
CA LYS A 83 19.35 21.97 -1.08
C LYS A 83 19.48 22.52 0.34
N LEU A 84 18.36 22.80 1.00
CA LEU A 84 18.33 23.30 2.38
C LEU A 84 18.95 22.29 3.37
N ALA A 85 18.61 21.02 3.25
CA ALA A 85 19.19 19.96 4.08
C ALA A 85 20.72 19.86 3.93
N LYS A 86 21.24 19.96 2.69
CA LYS A 86 22.69 19.98 2.43
C LYS A 86 23.38 21.19 3.08
N MET A 87 22.79 22.38 2.94
CA MET A 87 23.31 23.61 3.56
C MET A 87 23.37 23.50 5.09
N ASN A 88 22.32 22.98 5.71
CA ASN A 88 22.26 22.80 7.17
C ASN A 88 23.28 21.77 7.66
N GLN A 89 23.45 20.66 6.94
CA GLN A 89 24.49 19.67 7.26
C GLN A 89 25.90 20.27 7.19
N GLN A 90 26.18 21.10 6.17
CA GLN A 90 27.48 21.75 6.05
C GLN A 90 27.73 22.77 7.18
N LYS A 91 26.73 23.57 7.53
CA LYS A 91 26.81 24.51 8.66
C LYS A 91 27.07 23.78 9.98
N ASN A 92 26.41 22.66 10.23
CA ASN A 92 26.62 21.87 11.44
C ASN A 92 28.01 21.23 11.49
N LYS A 93 28.54 20.73 10.36
CA LYS A 93 29.91 20.22 10.26
C LYS A 93 30.97 21.30 10.52
N ASN A 94 30.74 22.52 10.05
CA ASN A 94 31.66 23.63 10.28
C ASN A 94 31.64 24.10 11.74
N LYS A 95 30.45 24.13 12.37
CA LYS A 95 30.32 24.45 13.81
C LYS A 95 31.05 23.43 14.70
N THR A 96 30.89 22.13 14.43
CA THR A 96 31.53 21.07 15.25
C THR A 96 33.05 20.99 15.08
N LYS A 97 33.59 21.46 13.95
CA LYS A 97 35.04 21.57 13.74
C LYS A 97 35.63 22.76 14.51
N ASN A 98 34.92 23.87 14.59
CA ASN A 98 35.39 25.08 15.27
C ASN A 98 35.31 25.00 16.81
N THR A 99 34.48 24.13 17.38
CA THR A 99 34.31 23.99 18.84
C THR A 99 35.21 22.93 19.49
N LYS A 100 36.08 22.25 18.72
CA LYS A 100 37.04 21.29 19.31
C LYS A 100 38.31 22.05 19.72
N PRO A 101 38.65 22.13 21.02
CA PRO A 101 39.89 22.76 21.45
C PRO A 101 41.07 21.90 20.99
N THR A 102 42.03 22.53 20.32
CA THR A 102 43.29 21.88 19.93
C THR A 102 44.11 21.63 21.19
N SER A 103 44.10 20.41 21.71
CA SER A 103 45.01 19.98 22.78
C SER A 103 46.43 19.92 22.21
N LYS A 104 47.33 20.74 22.75
CA LYS A 104 48.78 20.63 22.57
C LYS A 104 49.35 19.63 23.56
#